data_AF-A0A962L783-F1
#
_entry.id   AF-A0A962L783-F1
#
_cell.length_a   1.000
_cell.length_b   1.000
_cell.length_c   1.000
_cell.angle_alpha   90.00
_cell.angle_beta   90.00
_cell.angle_gamma   90.00
#
_symmetry.space_group_name_H-M   'P 1'
#
loop_
_entity.id
_entity.type
_entity.pdbx_description
1 polymer ?
#
loop_
_entity_poly.entity_id
_entity_poly.type
_entity_poly.pdbx_seq_one_letter_code
_entity_poly.pdbx_strand_id
1 'polypeptide(L)'
;LALPRRWYLVIYPGCAVSTARVFGAPDLTRNGSPITIARFLEQGAGNACEAVVRRLYPEVDEAIRWLAPWGTAKMTGTGSSVFLGFDSKAQAMEVASAVPERWSAFVAASVQRSPLHRVLEDS
;
A
#
# COMPACT_ATOMS: atom_id res chain seq x y z
N LEU A 1 1.13 20.49 8.99
CA LEU A 1 2.08 19.85 8.05
C LEU A 1 1.38 19.61 6.74
N ALA A 2 1.93 20.11 5.63
CA ALA A 2 1.47 19.71 4.30
C ALA A 2 2.31 18.51 3.83
N LEU A 3 1.67 17.39 3.50
CA LEU A 3 2.35 16.26 2.87
C LEU A 3 2.52 16.57 1.39
N PRO A 4 3.70 16.32 0.80
CA PRO A 4 3.90 16.54 -0.63
C PRO A 4 2.91 15.69 -1.42
N ARG A 5 2.39 16.27 -2.51
CA ARG A 5 1.54 15.53 -3.45
C ARG A 5 2.37 14.39 -4.04
N ARG A 6 1.85 13.18 -3.94
CA ARG A 6 2.46 11.96 -4.49
C ARG A 6 1.48 11.24 -5.38
N TRP A 7 2.00 10.39 -6.25
CA TRP A 7 1.23 9.47 -7.05
C TRP A 7 1.48 8.06 -6.55
N TYR A 8 0.44 7.25 -6.45
CA TYR A 8 0.54 5.88 -5.97
C TYR A 8 0.08 4.95 -7.07
N LEU A 9 0.92 3.98 -7.41
CA LEU A 9 0.50 2.77 -8.11
C LEU A 9 -0.04 1.81 -7.05
N VAL A 10 -1.28 1.37 -7.21
CA VAL A 10 -1.91 0.35 -6.37
C VAL A 10 -2.11 -0.88 -7.22
N ILE A 11 -1.64 -2.04 -6.73
CA ILE A 11 -1.77 -3.34 -7.38
C ILE A 11 -2.60 -4.25 -6.49
N TYR A 12 -3.61 -4.88 -7.08
CA TYR A 12 -4.39 -5.96 -6.51
C TYR A 12 -3.97 -7.28 -7.19
N PRO A 13 -3.31 -8.20 -6.44
CA PRO A 13 -2.72 -9.41 -7.02
C PRO A 13 -3.73 -10.53 -7.32
N GLY A 14 -5.04 -10.28 -7.23
CA GLY A 14 -6.08 -11.26 -7.55
C GLY A 14 -6.42 -12.23 -6.42
N CYS A 15 -5.88 -12.04 -5.21
CA CYS A 15 -6.19 -12.88 -4.05
C CYS A 15 -7.03 -12.15 -3.00
N ALA A 16 -7.94 -12.87 -2.35
CA ALA A 16 -8.72 -12.36 -1.23
C ALA A 16 -8.04 -12.75 0.09
N VAL A 17 -7.52 -11.77 0.83
CA VAL A 17 -6.93 -12.01 2.13
C VAL A 17 -8.02 -11.96 3.20
N SER A 18 -8.20 -13.06 3.93
CA SER A 18 -9.14 -13.10 5.06
C SER A 18 -8.54 -12.35 6.25
N THR A 19 -9.11 -11.20 6.59
CA THR A 19 -8.75 -10.42 7.78
C THR A 19 -8.77 -11.27 9.05
N ALA A 20 -9.79 -12.12 9.23
CA ALA A 20 -9.88 -13.02 10.37
C ALA A 20 -8.71 -14.02 10.44
N ARG A 21 -8.30 -14.58 9.29
CA ARG A 21 -7.17 -15.51 9.21
C ARG A 21 -5.84 -14.83 9.50
N VAL A 22 -5.65 -13.58 9.04
CA VAL A 22 -4.43 -12.80 9.33
C VAL A 22 -4.33 -12.46 10.80
N PHE A 23 -5.42 -11.99 11.43
CA PHE A 23 -5.43 -11.69 12.87
C PHE A 23 -5.33 -12.93 13.76
N GLY A 24 -5.85 -14.07 13.28
CA GLY A 24 -5.75 -15.36 13.95
C GLY A 24 -4.39 -16.05 13.81
N ALA A 25 -3.48 -15.56 12.95
CA ALA A 25 -2.19 -16.19 12.76
C ALA A 25 -1.32 -16.10 14.03
N PRO A 26 -0.74 -17.22 14.50
CA PRO A 26 0.06 -17.23 15.72
C PRO A 26 1.34 -16.38 15.59
N ASP A 27 1.85 -16.23 14.38
CA ASP A 27 3.08 -15.50 14.08
C ASP A 27 2.85 -14.01 13.80
N LEU A 28 1.62 -13.51 14.02
CA LEU A 28 1.35 -12.08 13.90
C LEU A 28 2.06 -11.32 15.03
N THR A 29 2.95 -10.41 14.67
CA THR A 29 3.61 -9.52 15.63
C THR A 29 2.58 -8.60 16.29
N ARG A 30 2.16 -8.96 17.50
CA ARG A 30 1.15 -8.22 18.29
C ARG A 30 1.76 -7.14 19.21
N ASN A 31 3.07 -7.18 19.42
CA ASN A 31 3.79 -6.30 20.35
C ASN A 31 4.63 -5.26 19.59
N GLY A 32 3.98 -4.44 18.75
CA GLY A 32 4.65 -3.28 18.15
C GLY A 32 4.85 -2.17 19.18
N SER A 33 6.08 -1.72 19.39
CA SER A 33 6.32 -0.54 20.22
C SER A 33 5.60 0.68 19.63
N PRO A 34 4.98 1.54 20.44
CA PRO A 34 4.36 2.77 19.96
C PRO A 34 5.37 3.60 19.17
N ILE A 35 4.96 4.13 18.01
CA ILE A 35 5.77 5.07 17.24
C ILE A 35 5.23 6.47 17.40
N THR A 36 6.10 7.47 17.45
CA THR A 36 5.69 8.88 17.45
C THR A 36 5.26 9.32 16.05
N ILE A 37 4.38 10.32 15.98
CA ILE A 37 3.93 10.91 14.71
C ILE A 37 5.12 11.41 13.88
N ALA A 38 6.12 12.04 14.53
CA ALA A 38 7.32 12.52 13.85
C ALA A 38 8.11 11.37 13.20
N ARG A 39 8.33 10.26 13.93
CA ARG A 39 9.02 9.09 13.42
C ARG A 39 8.26 8.40 12.30
N PHE A 40 6.92 8.34 12.39
CA PHE A 40 6.08 7.84 11.29
C PHE A 40 6.23 8.66 10.02
N LEU A 41 6.28 9.98 10.14
CA LEU A 41 6.40 10.87 8.99
C LEU A 41 7.79 10.82 8.34
N GLU A 42 8.85 10.61 9.13
CA GLU A 42 10.23 10.50 8.65
C GLU A 42 10.56 9.12 8.08
N GLN A 43 10.20 8.05 8.78
CA GLN A 43 10.66 6.68 8.48
C GLN A 43 9.54 5.78 7.94
N GLY A 44 8.28 6.20 8.06
CA GLY A 44 7.11 5.34 7.88
C GLY A 44 6.88 4.39 9.06
N ALA A 45 5.77 3.65 9.00
CA ALA A 45 5.59 2.42 9.77
C ALA A 45 5.68 1.23 8.81
N GLY A 46 6.35 0.15 9.23
CA GLY A 46 6.19 -1.15 8.59
C GLY A 46 4.80 -1.71 8.84
N ASN A 47 4.26 -2.50 7.91
CA ASN A 47 2.98 -3.19 8.14
C ASN A 47 3.25 -4.50 8.90
N ALA A 48 2.81 -4.58 10.15
CA ALA A 48 3.00 -5.75 11.00
C ALA A 48 2.37 -7.04 10.42
N CYS A 49 1.38 -6.90 9.53
CA CYS A 49 0.75 -8.03 8.84
C CYS A 49 1.55 -8.49 7.62
N GLU A 50 2.49 -7.70 7.10
CA GLU A 50 3.15 -7.96 5.81
C GLU A 50 3.90 -9.29 5.79
N ALA A 51 4.71 -9.58 6.81
CA ALA A 51 5.45 -10.84 6.89
C ALA A 51 4.53 -12.07 6.90
N VAL A 52 3.42 -11.98 7.64
CA VAL A 52 2.41 -13.05 7.73
C VAL A 52 1.68 -13.21 6.39
N VAL A 53 1.27 -12.10 5.77
CA VAL A 53 0.53 -12.13 4.50
C VAL A 53 1.42 -12.61 3.36
N ARG A 54 2.68 -12.17 3.26
CA ARG A 54 3.63 -12.65 2.24
C ARG A 54 3.87 -14.15 2.32
N ARG A 55 3.89 -14.71 3.54
CA ARG A 55 4.03 -16.16 3.74
C ARG A 55 2.75 -16.93 3.40
N LEU A 56 1.58 -16.41 3.77
CA LEU A 56 0.29 -17.10 3.59
C LEU A 56 -0.31 -16.92 2.19
N TYR A 57 0.06 -15.85 1.47
CA TYR A 57 -0.48 -15.46 0.17
C TYR A 57 0.68 -15.11 -0.78
N PRO A 58 1.24 -16.11 -1.48
CA PRO A 58 2.38 -15.95 -2.38
C PRO A 58 2.16 -14.90 -3.48
N GLU A 59 0.92 -14.66 -3.89
CA GLU A 59 0.56 -13.64 -4.88
C GLU A 59 0.86 -12.23 -4.39
N VAL A 60 0.69 -11.98 -3.08
CA VAL A 60 1.06 -10.69 -2.46
C VAL A 60 2.58 -10.55 -2.43
N ASP A 61 3.31 -11.61 -2.06
CA ASP A 61 4.77 -11.60 -2.07
C ASP A 61 5.34 -11.39 -3.47
N GLU A 62 4.74 -12.02 -4.48
CA GLU A 62 5.10 -11.84 -5.88
C GLU A 62 4.90 -10.38 -6.32
N ALA A 63 3.78 -9.75 -5.97
CA ALA A 63 3.53 -8.35 -6.29
C ALA A 63 4.50 -7.39 -5.58
N ILE A 64 4.87 -7.67 -4.32
CA ILE A 64 5.89 -6.90 -3.59
C ILE A 64 7.26 -7.05 -4.24
N ARG A 65 7.67 -8.28 -4.57
CA ARG A 65 8.95 -8.53 -5.26
C ARG A 65 8.99 -7.92 -6.64
N TRP A 66 7.87 -7.96 -7.36
CA TRP A 66 7.74 -7.30 -8.65
C TRP A 66 8.00 -5.81 -8.48
N LEU A 67 7.37 -5.13 -7.49
CA LEU A 67 7.56 -3.70 -7.28
C LEU A 67 8.96 -3.26 -6.77
N ALA A 68 9.76 -4.19 -6.23
CA ALA A 68 11.02 -3.90 -5.55
C ALA A 68 12.07 -3.11 -6.38
N PRO A 69 12.22 -3.31 -7.71
CA PRO A 69 13.15 -2.53 -8.52
C PRO A 69 12.80 -1.04 -8.61
N TRP A 70 11.53 -0.67 -8.44
CA TRP A 70 11.06 0.72 -8.52
C TRP A 70 11.00 1.42 -7.17
N GLY A 71 11.19 0.68 -6.07
CA GLY A 71 11.29 1.24 -4.73
C GLY A 71 10.72 0.33 -3.64
N THR A 72 10.57 0.88 -2.44
CA THR A 72 10.03 0.16 -1.28
C THR A 72 8.50 0.12 -1.33
N ALA A 73 7.96 -0.93 -1.95
CA ALA A 73 6.53 -1.22 -1.92
C ALA A 73 6.04 -1.48 -0.50
N LYS A 74 4.78 -1.12 -0.25
CA LYS A 74 4.11 -1.33 1.04
C LYS A 74 2.77 -2.02 0.85
N MET A 75 2.37 -2.85 1.79
CA MET A 75 1.02 -3.40 1.83
C MET A 75 0.06 -2.46 2.58
N THR A 76 -1.16 -2.27 2.06
CA THR A 76 -2.20 -1.47 2.73
C THR A 76 -3.19 -2.36 3.50
N GLY A 77 -3.59 -1.93 4.70
CA GLY A 77 -4.50 -2.68 5.57
C GLY A 77 -3.98 -4.09 5.91
N THR A 78 -4.86 -5.07 5.85
CA THR A 78 -4.54 -6.50 5.98
C THR A 78 -4.18 -7.14 4.63
N GLY A 79 -4.02 -6.36 3.56
CA GLY A 79 -3.87 -6.86 2.20
C GLY A 79 -5.22 -7.12 1.52
N SER A 80 -5.23 -7.61 0.27
CA SER A 80 -4.07 -8.04 -0.52
C SER A 80 -3.38 -6.93 -1.32
N SER A 81 -3.93 -5.72 -1.35
CA SER A 81 -3.39 -4.65 -2.19
C SER A 81 -2.03 -4.16 -1.71
N VAL A 82 -1.13 -3.95 -2.67
CA VAL A 82 0.21 -3.39 -2.47
C VAL A 82 0.32 -2.08 -3.22
N PHE A 83 1.15 -1.17 -2.73
CA PHE A 83 1.30 0.14 -3.35
C PHE A 83 2.74 0.66 -3.30
N LEU A 84 3.08 1.48 -4.29
CA LEU A 84 4.36 2.19 -4.38
C LEU A 84 4.10 3.67 -4.70
N GLY A 85 4.81 4.55 -4.01
CA GLY A 85 4.73 6.00 -4.19
C GLY A 85 5.75 6.53 -5.19
N PHE A 86 5.31 7.47 -6.02
CA PHE A 86 6.06 8.16 -7.06
C PHE A 86 5.89 9.66 -6.92
N ASP A 87 6.89 10.41 -7.37
CA ASP A 87 6.85 11.87 -7.32
C ASP A 87 6.11 12.47 -8.54
N SER A 88 5.96 11.69 -9.63
CA SER A 88 5.23 12.13 -10.84
C SER A 88 4.19 11.11 -11.31
N LYS A 89 3.11 11.61 -11.94
CA LYS A 89 2.09 10.78 -12.60
C LYS A 89 2.69 9.95 -13.72
N ALA A 90 3.62 10.54 -14.48
CA ALA A 90 4.23 9.91 -15.65
C ALA A 90 4.98 8.63 -15.25
N GLN A 91 5.83 8.71 -14.23
CA GLN A 91 6.54 7.55 -13.69
C GLN A 91 5.57 6.49 -13.17
N ALA A 92 4.53 6.89 -12.43
CA ALA A 92 3.54 5.93 -11.92
C ALA A 92 2.80 5.21 -13.06
N MET A 93 2.46 5.92 -14.14
CA MET A 93 1.79 5.35 -15.32
C MET A 93 2.71 4.47 -16.15
N GLU A 94 3.99 4.82 -16.28
CA GLU A 94 5.00 4.01 -16.96
C GLU A 94 5.21 2.67 -16.25
N VAL A 95 5.28 2.67 -14.92
CA VAL A 95 5.34 1.40 -14.17
C VAL A 95 4.01 0.66 -14.25
N ALA A 96 2.87 1.38 -14.23
CA ALA A 96 1.55 0.77 -14.35
C ALA A 96 1.35 0.01 -15.68
N SER A 97 1.92 0.49 -16.79
CA SER A 97 1.80 -0.19 -18.10
C SER A 97 2.62 -1.47 -18.18
N ALA A 98 3.61 -1.65 -17.31
CA ALA A 98 4.40 -2.87 -17.20
C ALA A 98 3.77 -3.91 -16.26
N VAL A 99 2.67 -3.58 -15.57
CA VAL A 99 2.01 -4.50 -14.64
C VAL A 99 1.47 -5.71 -15.41
N PRO A 100 1.74 -6.95 -14.95
CA PRO A 100 1.21 -8.16 -15.57
C PRO A 100 -0.33 -8.17 -15.61
N GLU A 101 -0.91 -8.62 -16.73
CA GLU A 101 -2.37 -8.65 -16.96
C GLU A 101 -3.15 -9.49 -15.94
N ARG A 102 -2.49 -10.45 -15.27
CA ARG A 102 -3.10 -11.26 -14.20
C ARG A 102 -3.45 -10.43 -12.95
N TRP A 103 -2.92 -9.22 -12.82
CA TRP A 103 -3.17 -8.33 -11.70
C TRP A 103 -3.99 -7.13 -12.14
N SER A 104 -4.82 -6.62 -11.23
CA SER A 104 -5.52 -5.36 -11.44
C SER A 104 -4.70 -4.23 -10.83
N ALA A 105 -4.47 -3.15 -11.57
CA ALA A 105 -3.72 -2.01 -11.04
C ALA A 105 -4.32 -0.67 -11.49
N PHE A 106 -4.12 0.35 -10.65
CA PHE A 106 -4.51 1.72 -10.97
C PHE A 106 -3.57 2.74 -10.33
N VAL A 107 -3.54 3.95 -10.91
CA VAL A 107 -2.75 5.08 -10.41
C VAL A 107 -3.67 6.10 -9.75
N ALA A 108 -3.34 6.53 -8.53
CA ALA A 108 -4.09 7.52 -7.78
C ALA A 108 -3.19 8.64 -7.26
N ALA A 109 -3.70 9.87 -7.19
CA ALA A 109 -2.98 10.98 -6.54
C ALA A 109 -3.29 11.01 -5.03
N SER A 110 -2.29 11.40 -4.23
CA SER A 110 -2.52 11.73 -2.83
C SER A 110 -3.39 12.99 -2.73
N VAL A 111 -4.34 12.98 -1.80
CA VAL A 111 -5.18 14.13 -1.48
C VAL A 111 -5.12 14.39 0.01
N GLN A 112 -4.86 15.65 0.40
CA GLN A 112 -4.84 16.03 1.82
C GLN A 112 -6.25 16.21 2.40
N ARG A 113 -7.22 16.48 1.52
CA ARG A 113 -8.63 16.61 1.87
C ARG A 113 -9.42 15.58 1.11
N SER A 114 -10.22 14.81 1.85
CA SER A 114 -11.15 13.82 1.29
C SER A 114 -12.01 14.48 0.20
N PRO A 115 -12.20 13.83 -0.96
CA PRO A 115 -13.08 14.33 -2.01
C PRO A 115 -14.50 14.62 -1.53
N LEU A 116 -15.03 13.81 -0.59
CA LEU A 116 -16.37 13.98 -0.02
C LEU A 116 -16.53 15.33 0.70
N HIS A 117 -15.52 15.75 1.46
CA HIS A 117 -15.55 17.04 2.16
C HIS A 117 -15.53 18.24 1.21
N ARG A 118 -14.95 18.11 0.00
CA ARG A 118 -15.02 19.18 -1.00
C ARG A 118 -16.44 19.32 -1.54
N VAL A 119 -17.07 18.19 -1.89
CA VAL A 119 -18.44 18.18 -2.43
C VAL A 119 -19.44 18.76 -1.43
N LEU A 120 -19.28 18.48 -0.14
CA LEU A 120 -20.17 18.97 0.92
C LEU A 120 -19.96 20.45 1.30
N GLU A 121 -18.83 21.04 0.94
CA GLU A 121 -18.55 22.47 1.17
C GLU A 121 -18.91 23.35 -0.04
N ASP A 122 -18.93 22.74 -1.23
CA ASP A 122 -19.36 23.37 -2.48
C ASP A 122 -20.89 23.26 -2.70
N SER A 123 -21.64 22.73 -1.71
CA SER A 123 -23.11 22.58 -1.69
C SER A 123 -23.77 23.54 -0.71
#